data_AF-A0A7H0M8C1-F1
#
_entry.id   AF-A0A7H0M8C1-F1
#
_cell.length_a   1.000
_cell.length_b   1.000
_cell.length_c   1.000
_cell.angle_alpha   90.00
_cell.angle_beta   90.00
_cell.angle_gamma   90.00
#
_symmetry.space_group_name_H-M   'P 1'
#
loop_
_entity.id
_entity.type
_entity.pdbx_description
1 polymer ?
#
loop_
_entity_poly.entity_id
_entity_poly.type
_entity_poly.pdbx_seq_one_letter_code
_entity_poly.pdbx_strand_id
1 'polypeptide(L)' 'MSPKQIENAVKDAYSNIKVIKTQGDRVMGQGTSGGMTIEIWINKSTKTIETAYPKGTR' A
#
# COMPACT_ATOMS: atom_id res chain seq x y z
N MET A 1 -5.83 9.22 13.03
CA MET A 1 -4.61 9.66 12.32
C MET A 1 -4.90 10.96 11.61
N SER A 2 -3.94 11.90 11.58
CA SER A 2 -4.00 13.05 10.69
C SER A 2 -3.67 12.66 9.25
N PRO A 3 -4.07 13.45 8.24
CA PRO A 3 -3.74 13.16 6.84
C PRO A 3 -2.23 12.94 6.60
N LYS A 4 -1.39 13.73 7.27
CA LYS A 4 0.07 13.61 7.20
C LYS A 4 0.59 12.29 7.79
N GLN A 5 -0.03 11.79 8.86
CA GLN A 5 0.32 10.49 9.44
C GLN A 5 -0.08 9.34 8.52
N ILE A 6 -1.23 9.45 7.84
CA ILE A 6 -1.68 8.44 6.87
C ILE A 6 -0.71 8.42 5.68
N GLU A 7 -0.36 9.58 5.14
CA GLU A 7 0.58 9.68 4.02
C GLU A 7 1.95 9.07 4.37
N ASN A 8 2.47 9.36 5.56
CA ASN A 8 3.71 8.76 6.04
C ASN A 8 3.60 7.24 6.18
N ALA A 9 2.49 6.73 6.73
CA ALA A 9 2.27 5.29 6.89
C ALA A 9 2.17 4.57 5.54
N VAL A 10 1.50 5.17 4.55
CA VAL A 10 1.41 4.62 3.19
C VAL A 10 2.79 4.61 2.52
N LYS A 11 3.58 5.69 2.64
CA LYS A 11 4.94 5.76 2.11
C LYS A 11 5.86 4.73 2.74
N ASP A 12 5.76 4.55 4.05
CA ASP A 12 6.55 3.58 4.80
C ASP A 12 6.16 2.12 4.48
N ALA A 13 4.85 1.85 4.33
CA ALA A 13 4.41 0.55 3.84
C ALA A 13 4.84 0.30 2.39
N TYR A 14 4.83 1.33 1.53
CA TYR A 14 5.30 1.23 0.16
C TYR A 14 6.80 0.94 0.07
N SER A 15 7.62 1.51 0.95
CA SER A 15 9.08 1.28 0.95
C SER A 15 9.46 -0.17 1.26
N ASN A 16 8.64 -0.86 2.08
CA ASN A 16 8.82 -2.26 2.45
C ASN A 16 7.77 -3.18 1.80
N ILE A 17 7.23 -2.78 0.65
CA ILE A 17 6.10 -3.48 0.04
C ILE A 17 6.49 -4.84 -0.51
N LYS A 18 5.67 -5.85 -0.22
CA LYS A 18 5.73 -7.17 -0.85
C LYS A 18 4.60 -7.33 -1.83
N VAL A 19 4.91 -7.57 -3.09
CA VAL A 19 3.89 -7.86 -4.11
C VAL A 19 3.23 -9.20 -3.80
N ILE A 20 1.90 -9.20 -3.65
CA ILE A 20 1.12 -10.40 -3.33
C ILE A 20 0.14 -10.80 -4.43
N LYS A 21 -0.22 -9.87 -5.32
CA LYS A 21 -1.12 -10.16 -6.46
C LYS A 21 -0.82 -9.24 -7.63
N THR A 22 -0.91 -9.78 -8.84
CA THR A 22 -0.87 -9.02 -10.09
C THR A 22 -2.17 -9.26 -10.85
N GLN A 23 -2.79 -8.19 -11.36
CA GLN A 23 -4.01 -8.22 -12.14
C GLN A 23 -3.87 -7.28 -13.35
N GLY A 24 -3.43 -7.85 -14.48
CA GLY A 24 -3.12 -7.06 -15.67
C GLY A 24 -2.07 -5.98 -15.37
N ASP A 25 -2.44 -4.73 -15.59
CA ASP A 25 -1.59 -3.55 -15.33
C ASP A 25 -1.63 -3.07 -13.87
N ARG A 26 -2.37 -3.73 -12.98
CA ARG A 26 -2.42 -3.40 -11.56
C ARG A 26 -1.70 -4.45 -10.73
N VAL A 27 -0.99 -4.00 -9.71
CA VAL A 27 -0.29 -4.85 -8.74
C VAL A 27 -0.79 -4.48 -7.35
N MET A 28 -1.23 -5.47 -6.61
CA MET A 28 -1.47 -5.35 -5.18
C MET A 28 -0.21 -5.78 -4.45
N GLY A 29 0.37 -4.84 -3.71
CA GLY A 29 1.38 -5.14 -2.72
C GLY A 29 0.85 -4.92 -1.32
N GLN A 30 1.54 -5.52 -0.36
CA GLN A 30 1.23 -5.46 1.05
C GLN A 30 2.50 -5.02 1.78
N GLY A 31 2.39 -3.92 2.52
CA GLY A 31 3.45 -3.39 3.36
C GLY A 31 2.99 -3.27 4.79
N THR A 32 3.92 -3.04 5.71
CA THR A 32 3.62 -2.81 7.12
C THR A 32 4.21 -1.50 7.58
N SER A 33 3.44 -0.70 8.32
CA SER A 33 3.91 0.52 8.97
C SER A 33 3.32 0.62 10.36
N GLY A 34 4.17 0.83 11.37
CA GLY A 34 3.76 0.97 12.77
C GLY A 34 2.92 -0.20 13.30
N GLY A 35 3.17 -1.42 12.83
CA GLY A 35 2.41 -2.62 13.21
C GLY A 35 1.07 -2.80 12.46
N MET A 36 0.68 -1.86 11.60
CA MET A 36 -0.47 -2.00 10.72
C MET A 36 -0.04 -2.55 9.38
N THR A 37 -0.84 -3.45 8.83
CA THR A 37 -0.65 -3.91 7.46
C THR A 37 -1.46 -3.06 6.51
N ILE A 38 -0.86 -2.60 5.42
CA ILE A 38 -1.49 -1.75 4.41
C ILE A 38 -1.38 -2.47 3.06
N GLU A 39 -2.53 -2.64 2.41
CA GLU A 39 -2.62 -3.13 1.04
C GLU A 39 -2.62 -1.93 0.09
N ILE A 40 -1.73 -1.95 -0.90
CA ILE A 40 -1.49 -0.85 -1.83
C ILE A 40 -1.64 -1.38 -3.24
N TRP A 41 -2.52 -0.75 -4.02
CA TRP A 41 -2.67 -1.01 -5.44
C TRP A 41 -1.85 -0.01 -6.25
N ILE A 42 -1.03 -0.55 -7.14
CA ILE A 42 -0.09 0.20 -7.96
C ILE A 42 -0.40 -0.09 -9.42
N ASN A 43 -0.56 0.94 -10.22
CA ASN A 43 -0.62 0.80 -11.66
C ASN A 43 0.80 0.67 -12.21
N LYS A 44 1.11 -0.42 -12.91
CA LYS A 44 2.43 -0.70 -13.49
C LYS A 44 2.78 0.23 -14.64
N SER A 45 1.78 0.66 -15.40
CA SER A 45 1.95 1.50 -16.59
C SER A 45 2.33 2.93 -16.21
N THR A 46 1.65 3.50 -15.20
CA THR A 46 1.93 4.86 -14.70
C THR A 46 2.87 4.89 -13.50
N LYS A 47 3.14 3.74 -12.87
CA LYS A 47 3.90 3.60 -11.62
C LYS A 47 3.33 4.43 -10.46
N THR A 48 2.01 4.65 -10.46
CA THR A 48 1.31 5.41 -9.42
C THR A 48 0.57 4.49 -8.46
N ILE A 49 0.57 4.86 -7.19
CA ILE A 49 -0.36 4.27 -6.22
C ILE A 49 -1.77 4.75 -6.59
N GLU A 50 -2.65 3.82 -6.93
CA GLU A 50 -4.04 4.11 -7.23
C GLU A 50 -4.88 4.13 -5.94
N THR A 51 -4.63 3.18 -5.04
CA THR A 51 -5.33 3.07 -3.76
C THR A 51 -4.44 2.46 -2.68
N ALA A 52 -4.68 2.82 -1.43
CA ALA A 52 -4.02 2.22 -0.27
C ALA A 52 -5.02 2.09 0.88
N TYR A 53 -5.15 0.90 1.45
CA TYR A 53 -6.10 0.60 2.51
C TYR A 53 -5.41 -0.13 3.67
N PRO A 54 -5.67 0.29 4.92
CA PRO A 54 -5.23 -0.49 6.07
C PRO A 54 -6.03 -1.79 6.13
N LYS A 55 -5.33 -2.92 6.13
CA LYS A 55 -5.91 -4.24 6.35
C LYS A 55 -6.13 -4.41 7.86
N GLY A 56 -7.34 -4.14 8.31
CA GLY A 56 -7.74 -4.44 9.68
C GLY A 56 -7.68 -5.95 9.94
N THR A 57 -6.96 -6.38 10.97
CA THR A 57 -7.13 -7.69 11.57
C THR A 57 -8.53 -7.73 12.20
N ARG A 58 -9.45 -8.47 11.58
CA ARG A 58 -10.70 -8.88 12.23
C ARG A 58 -10.41 -9.87 13.35
#